data_AF-D6ZXN3-F1
#
_entry.id   AF-D6ZXN3-F1
#
_cell.length_a   1.000
_cell.length_b   1.000
_cell.length_c   1.000
_cell.angle_alpha   90.00
_cell.angle_beta   90.00
_cell.angle_gamma   90.00
#
_symmetry.space_group_name_H-M   'P 1'
#
loop_
_entity.id
_entity.type
_entity.pdbx_description
1 polymer ?
#
loop_
_entity_poly.entity_id
_entity_poly.type
_entity_poly.pdbx_seq_one_letter_code
_entity_poly.pdbx_strand_id
1 'polypeptide(L)'
;METSYEQVLEAVRRYPRDLKLQELPRDTSGRQHAQCSCPAHDGDGGTSLHITYDQSDGKTMLHCFGAEHCDAAAIADAPGLKIIDLFDQQSGPQGHAGYSSYNSYSCDSRLTAADLASIRHANAPLLNRNETTTITPTHTENSAEIRQQYAMPKPYLEPLVLGQSPMFAAICAAIAVQPNIGLLHGTCPNCGTADSLTVLYSPLESATLLRCSTCQADDVLNALNAPATLARSNGYEAMIYDSERGTAYEYADGLIVRRSPAKRISQSGNTADKHPLWMAADAKRAVALGKPVYLTEGEKDAGTLRALGYAAVTAAGGGGNFATKLDLDSARSALSGADVVAIVDKDDTGARWKEQVAQTLTPFVRSLTFIQAAGEAHDASDAAMSGVEFEILPRESIQHESELEPELMSRAYSLTRLADVEPERPLWLWPGHIPKGKIVLIDGDPATGKSTLALDIAAHVTTGAAWPDGSAGCEPANVLLLTAEDGLADTVSPRIRAAQGDASKMFALSEVFKDGKEVAITLTDALPQIAQAAREQHIGLIVVDVLISFLGSDTNSYKDQIFAHR
;
A
#
# COMPACT_ATOMS: atom_id res chain seq x y z
N MET A 1 -37.09 6.25 -33.72
CA MET A 1 -36.05 7.29 -33.74
C MET A 1 -34.87 6.67 -34.44
N GLU A 2 -34.21 7.43 -35.31
CA GLU A 2 -32.94 7.01 -35.90
C GLU A 2 -31.92 6.87 -34.75
N THR A 3 -31.28 5.71 -34.64
CA THR A 3 -30.27 5.47 -33.61
C THR A 3 -28.99 6.23 -33.93
N SER A 4 -28.19 6.57 -32.92
CA SER A 4 -26.84 7.12 -33.08
C SER A 4 -25.99 6.26 -34.03
N TYR A 5 -26.21 4.95 -34.04
CA TYR A 5 -25.54 4.03 -34.96
C TYR A 5 -25.93 4.29 -36.42
N GLU A 6 -27.22 4.41 -36.71
CA GLU A 6 -27.71 4.72 -38.06
C GLU A 6 -27.24 6.11 -38.52
N GLN A 7 -27.21 7.09 -37.62
CA GLN A 7 -26.70 8.44 -37.90
C GLN A 7 -25.20 8.43 -38.25
N VAL A 8 -24.40 7.68 -37.48
CA VAL A 8 -22.97 7.50 -37.74
C VAL A 8 -22.74 6.82 -39.10
N LEU A 9 -23.48 5.75 -39.41
CA LEU A 9 -23.34 5.06 -40.69
C LEU A 9 -23.71 5.97 -41.87
N GLU A 10 -24.77 6.78 -41.73
CA GLU A 10 -25.20 7.70 -42.78
C GLU A 10 -24.18 8.82 -43.00
N ALA A 11 -23.59 9.36 -41.95
CA ALA A 11 -22.51 10.36 -42.06
C ALA A 11 -21.26 9.78 -42.73
N VAL A 12 -20.89 8.54 -42.39
CA VAL A 12 -19.79 7.81 -43.02
C VAL A 12 -20.08 7.52 -44.50
N ARG A 13 -21.32 7.17 -44.88
CA ARG A 13 -21.74 6.97 -46.29
C ARG A 13 -21.71 8.25 -47.11
N ARG A 14 -21.97 9.39 -46.49
CA ARG A 14 -21.95 10.72 -47.14
C ARG A 14 -20.55 11.32 -47.21
N TYR A 15 -19.55 10.68 -46.61
CA TYR A 15 -18.19 11.21 -46.60
C TYR A 15 -17.62 11.24 -48.03
N PRO A 16 -16.92 12.32 -48.45
CA PRO A 16 -16.48 12.48 -49.85
C PRO A 16 -15.49 11.41 -50.34
N ARG A 17 -14.79 10.74 -49.42
CA ARG A 17 -13.84 9.67 -49.71
C ARG A 17 -14.55 8.32 -49.57
N ASP A 18 -14.34 7.39 -50.49
CA ASP A 18 -14.86 6.02 -50.35
C ASP A 18 -14.16 5.30 -49.20
N LEU A 19 -14.86 5.19 -48.07
CA LEU A 19 -14.37 4.56 -46.84
C LEU A 19 -14.57 3.04 -46.82
N LYS A 20 -15.11 2.43 -47.89
CA LYS A 20 -15.38 0.98 -47.95
C LYS A 20 -16.19 0.47 -46.76
N LEU A 21 -17.28 1.17 -46.43
CA LEU A 21 -18.13 0.79 -45.31
C LEU A 21 -18.77 -0.58 -45.54
N GLN A 22 -18.58 -1.48 -44.58
CA GLN A 22 -19.18 -2.80 -44.55
C GLN A 22 -19.86 -3.04 -43.20
N GLU A 23 -21.17 -3.24 -43.21
CA GLU A 23 -21.89 -3.72 -42.04
C GLU A 23 -21.65 -5.22 -41.86
N LEU A 24 -21.36 -5.63 -40.63
CA LEU A 24 -21.03 -7.02 -40.29
C LEU A 24 -22.22 -7.73 -39.63
N PRO A 25 -22.29 -9.07 -39.69
CA PRO A 25 -23.29 -9.83 -38.94
C PRO A 25 -23.18 -9.52 -37.46
N ARG A 26 -24.29 -9.47 -36.72
CA ARG A 26 -24.27 -9.21 -35.27
C ARG A 26 -23.25 -10.10 -34.55
N ASP A 27 -22.52 -9.52 -33.59
CA ASP A 27 -21.52 -10.25 -32.82
C ASP A 27 -22.16 -11.33 -31.91
N THR A 28 -21.35 -12.13 -31.22
CA THR A 28 -21.83 -13.19 -30.30
C THR A 28 -22.66 -12.65 -29.13
N SER A 29 -22.59 -11.35 -28.84
CA SER A 29 -23.42 -10.65 -27.87
C SER A 29 -24.65 -9.96 -28.48
N GLY A 30 -24.90 -10.14 -29.78
CA GLY A 30 -26.03 -9.57 -30.50
C GLY A 30 -25.87 -8.10 -30.89
N ARG A 31 -24.70 -7.48 -30.69
CA ARG A 31 -24.44 -6.07 -30.99
C ARG A 31 -24.31 -5.82 -32.49
N GLN A 32 -24.76 -4.64 -32.92
CA GLN A 32 -24.58 -4.17 -34.29
C GLN A 32 -23.19 -3.57 -34.43
N HIS A 33 -22.50 -3.89 -35.52
CA HIS A 33 -21.19 -3.34 -35.80
C HIS A 33 -20.89 -3.27 -37.29
N ALA A 34 -20.02 -2.34 -37.65
CA ALA A 34 -19.55 -2.12 -39.01
C ALA A 34 -18.06 -1.79 -39.02
N GLN A 35 -17.43 -1.94 -40.17
CA GLN A 35 -16.04 -1.59 -40.40
C GLN A 35 -15.89 -0.72 -41.64
N CYS A 36 -14.97 0.22 -41.60
CA CYS A 36 -14.60 1.07 -42.73
C CYS A 36 -13.17 1.58 -42.56
N SER A 37 -12.64 2.31 -43.53
CA SER A 37 -11.41 3.09 -43.38
C SER A 37 -11.68 4.37 -42.57
N CYS A 38 -10.78 4.72 -41.67
CA CYS A 38 -10.97 5.84 -40.75
C CYS A 38 -10.99 7.20 -41.47
N PRO A 39 -12.05 8.03 -41.37
CA PRO A 39 -12.14 9.33 -42.05
C PRO A 39 -11.13 10.37 -41.54
N ALA A 40 -10.58 10.19 -40.34
CA ALA A 40 -9.69 11.16 -39.68
C ALA A 40 -8.23 11.14 -40.19
N HIS A 41 -7.83 10.17 -41.02
CA HIS A 41 -6.50 10.13 -41.61
C HIS A 41 -6.48 9.37 -42.94
N ASP A 42 -5.45 9.63 -43.75
CA ASP A 42 -5.19 8.96 -45.03
C ASP A 42 -4.13 7.85 -44.89
N GLY A 43 -4.14 6.86 -45.79
CA GLY A 43 -3.02 5.92 -45.99
C GLY A 43 -3.24 4.48 -45.54
N ASP A 44 -4.38 4.14 -44.93
CA ASP A 44 -4.64 2.77 -44.51
C ASP A 44 -5.18 1.94 -45.68
N GLY A 45 -4.42 0.96 -46.15
CA GLY A 45 -4.84 0.06 -47.23
C GLY A 45 -6.04 -0.86 -46.91
N GLY A 46 -6.83 -0.62 -45.85
CA GLY A 46 -7.88 -1.52 -45.35
C GLY A 46 -8.84 -0.92 -44.30
N THR A 47 -9.60 -1.79 -43.62
CA THR A 47 -10.60 -1.48 -42.58
C THR A 47 -9.95 -1.09 -41.25
N SER A 48 -9.64 0.19 -41.08
CA SER A 48 -8.99 0.71 -39.88
C SER A 48 -9.93 1.22 -38.79
N LEU A 49 -11.20 1.47 -39.09
CA LEU A 49 -12.21 1.92 -38.14
C LEU A 49 -13.24 0.84 -37.86
N HIS A 50 -13.51 0.61 -36.57
CA HIS A 50 -14.59 -0.24 -36.08
C HIS A 50 -15.66 0.60 -35.40
N ILE A 51 -16.91 0.39 -35.82
CA ILE A 51 -18.10 1.09 -35.32
C ILE A 51 -18.95 0.06 -34.59
N THR A 52 -19.30 0.30 -33.34
CA THR A 52 -20.06 -0.67 -32.53
C THR A 52 -21.16 0.02 -31.74
N TYR A 53 -22.37 -0.53 -31.82
CA TYR A 53 -23.53 0.01 -31.12
C TYR A 53 -23.81 -0.77 -29.85
N ASP A 54 -23.90 -0.06 -28.74
CA ASP A 54 -24.35 -0.56 -27.47
C ASP A 54 -25.81 -0.19 -27.26
N GLN A 55 -26.69 -1.18 -27.43
CA GLN A 55 -28.14 -1.03 -27.27
C GLN A 55 -28.56 -0.76 -25.82
N SER A 56 -27.75 -1.14 -24.83
CA SER A 56 -28.09 -0.99 -23.41
C SER A 56 -27.88 0.44 -22.92
N ASP A 57 -26.80 1.07 -23.38
CA ASP A 57 -26.45 2.46 -23.06
C ASP A 57 -26.89 3.47 -24.14
N GLY A 58 -27.45 2.98 -25.26
CA GLY A 58 -27.88 3.81 -26.38
C GLY A 58 -26.75 4.65 -26.98
N LYS A 59 -25.54 4.07 -27.14
CA LYS A 59 -24.35 4.78 -27.60
C LYS A 59 -23.59 4.04 -28.70
N THR A 60 -22.94 4.80 -29.58
CA THR A 60 -22.11 4.28 -30.67
C THR A 60 -20.64 4.57 -30.40
N MET A 61 -19.82 3.51 -30.39
CA MET A 61 -18.39 3.58 -30.13
C MET A 61 -17.61 3.54 -31.44
N LEU A 62 -16.59 4.39 -31.53
CA LEU A 62 -15.68 4.50 -32.67
C LEU A 62 -14.27 4.13 -32.23
N HIS A 63 -13.67 3.12 -32.86
CA HIS A 63 -12.32 2.67 -32.52
C HIS A 63 -11.45 2.51 -33.76
N CYS A 64 -10.40 3.32 -33.88
CA CYS A 64 -9.44 3.24 -34.99
C CYS A 64 -8.20 2.40 -34.60
N PHE A 65 -7.73 1.57 -35.54
CA PHE A 65 -6.56 0.70 -35.41
C PHE A 65 -5.42 1.08 -36.38
N GLY A 66 -5.59 2.08 -37.24
CA GLY A 66 -4.70 2.38 -38.38
C GLY A 66 -3.56 3.37 -38.08
N ALA A 67 -3.78 4.39 -37.25
CA ALA A 67 -2.78 5.38 -36.87
C ALA A 67 -2.66 5.49 -35.35
N GLU A 68 -1.46 5.82 -34.83
CA GLU A 68 -1.19 5.84 -33.38
C GLU A 68 -2.06 6.84 -32.59
N HIS A 69 -2.79 7.78 -33.21
CA HIS A 69 -3.47 8.88 -32.51
C HIS A 69 -4.80 9.37 -33.13
N CYS A 70 -5.79 8.50 -33.34
CA CYS A 70 -7.15 8.96 -33.68
C CYS A 70 -8.12 8.71 -32.53
N ASP A 71 -8.50 9.78 -31.82
CA ASP A 71 -9.53 9.71 -30.78
C ASP A 71 -10.95 9.78 -31.38
N ALA A 72 -11.95 9.40 -30.59
CA ALA A 72 -13.34 9.36 -31.04
C ALA A 72 -13.88 10.73 -31.49
N ALA A 73 -13.32 11.83 -30.96
CA ALA A 73 -13.73 13.18 -31.33
C ALA A 73 -13.24 13.54 -32.73
N ALA A 74 -11.97 13.28 -33.04
CA ALA A 74 -11.40 13.49 -34.38
C ALA A 74 -12.09 12.59 -35.43
N ILE A 75 -12.43 11.36 -35.06
CA ILE A 75 -13.14 10.42 -35.94
C ILE A 75 -14.58 10.87 -36.21
N ALA A 76 -15.27 11.42 -35.21
CA ALA A 76 -16.63 11.93 -35.36
C ALA A 76 -16.67 13.28 -36.12
N ASP A 77 -15.73 14.17 -35.84
CA ASP A 77 -15.66 15.50 -36.45
C ASP A 77 -15.37 15.42 -37.96
N ALA A 78 -14.57 14.46 -38.40
CA ALA A 78 -14.23 14.28 -39.82
C ALA A 78 -15.47 14.17 -40.74
N PRO A 79 -16.44 13.25 -40.51
CA PRO A 79 -17.71 13.23 -41.25
C PRO A 79 -18.73 14.29 -40.81
N GLY A 80 -18.35 15.23 -39.94
CA GLY A 80 -19.18 16.35 -39.48
C GLY A 80 -20.14 16.02 -38.33
N LEU A 81 -19.85 14.98 -37.55
CA LEU A 81 -20.62 14.60 -36.36
C LEU A 81 -20.03 15.24 -35.10
N LYS A 82 -20.90 15.56 -34.15
CA LYS A 82 -20.50 15.96 -32.79
C LYS A 82 -20.48 14.73 -31.88
N ILE A 83 -19.74 14.80 -30.78
CA ILE A 83 -19.72 13.73 -29.76
C ILE A 83 -21.13 13.37 -29.25
N ILE A 84 -22.03 14.35 -29.14
CA ILE A 84 -23.41 14.12 -28.71
C ILE A 84 -24.22 13.28 -29.71
N ASP A 85 -23.85 13.28 -30.99
CA ASP A 85 -24.51 12.50 -32.05
C ASP A 85 -24.14 11.00 -31.94
N LEU A 86 -23.18 10.64 -31.08
CA LEU A 86 -22.86 9.26 -30.75
C LEU A 86 -23.79 8.65 -29.69
N PHE A 87 -24.82 9.38 -29.25
CA PHE A 87 -25.77 8.94 -28.23
C PHE A 87 -27.22 9.10 -28.72
N ASP A 88 -28.07 8.10 -28.48
CA ASP A 88 -29.47 8.09 -28.91
C ASP A 88 -30.31 9.14 -28.16
N GLN A 89 -29.94 9.40 -26.91
CA GLN A 89 -30.55 10.44 -26.09
C GLN A 89 -29.64 11.67 -26.12
N GLN A 90 -30.05 12.70 -26.87
CA GLN A 90 -29.39 14.02 -26.91
C GLN A 90 -29.58 14.84 -25.61
N SER A 91 -29.94 14.16 -24.52
CA SER A 91 -30.02 14.69 -23.17
C SER A 91 -28.92 14.00 -22.37
N GLY A 92 -27.89 14.75 -21.97
CA GLY A 92 -26.89 14.22 -21.03
C GLY A 92 -27.56 13.69 -19.76
N PRO A 93 -26.89 12.81 -18.99
CA PRO A 93 -27.44 12.28 -17.75
C PRO A 93 -27.90 13.43 -16.85
N GLN A 94 -29.19 13.45 -16.54
CA GLN A 94 -29.79 14.47 -15.69
C GLN A 94 -29.26 14.32 -14.27
N GLY A 95 -28.32 15.18 -13.92
CA GLY A 95 -27.81 15.30 -12.57
C GLY A 95 -26.34 15.71 -12.50
N HIS A 96 -25.94 16.76 -13.20
CA HIS A 96 -24.83 17.67 -12.86
C HIS A 96 -24.82 18.79 -13.90
N ALA A 97 -25.27 19.99 -13.51
CA ALA A 97 -25.15 21.18 -14.35
C ALA A 97 -23.66 21.57 -14.44
N GLY A 98 -23.03 21.35 -15.59
CA GLY A 98 -21.64 21.75 -15.80
C GLY A 98 -20.92 21.08 -16.97
N TYR A 99 -21.55 20.89 -18.13
CA TYR A 99 -20.84 20.54 -19.37
C TYR A 99 -21.36 21.42 -20.51
N SER A 100 -20.96 22.69 -20.49
CA SER A 100 -21.14 23.61 -21.61
C SER A 100 -20.02 24.63 -21.62
N SER A 101 -19.04 24.40 -22.50
CA SER A 101 -18.21 25.39 -23.22
C SER A 101 -16.77 24.87 -23.46
N TYR A 102 -16.62 23.87 -24.33
CA TYR A 102 -15.35 23.73 -25.06
C TYR A 102 -15.47 24.55 -26.34
N ASN A 103 -15.04 25.81 -26.25
CA ASN A 103 -14.75 26.61 -27.43
C ASN A 103 -13.51 26.02 -28.12
N SER A 104 -13.65 25.84 -29.43
CA SER A 104 -12.61 25.48 -30.38
C SER A 104 -11.44 26.47 -30.31
N TYR A 105 -10.22 25.98 -30.08
CA TYR A 105 -9.01 26.70 -30.47
C TYR A 105 -8.01 25.76 -31.13
N SER A 106 -7.42 26.28 -32.21
CA SER A 106 -6.53 25.63 -33.17
C SER A 106 -5.27 25.04 -32.54
N CYS A 107 -4.91 23.84 -32.99
CA CYS A 107 -3.70 23.09 -32.63
C CYS A 107 -2.39 23.68 -33.19
N ASP A 108 -2.21 25.01 -33.16
CA ASP A 108 -1.09 25.66 -33.86
C ASP A 108 -0.40 26.79 -33.08
N SER A 109 -0.21 26.61 -31.78
CA SER A 109 0.79 27.40 -31.06
C SER A 109 1.54 26.54 -30.03
N ARG A 110 2.78 26.18 -30.37
CA ARG A 110 3.76 25.72 -29.38
C ARG A 110 4.16 26.93 -28.55
N LEU A 111 3.71 27.00 -27.31
CA LEU A 111 4.26 27.97 -26.37
C LEU A 111 5.65 27.49 -25.91
N THR A 112 6.63 28.36 -26.05
CA THR A 112 7.97 28.24 -25.51
C THR A 112 8.06 29.02 -24.19
N ALA A 113 9.09 28.80 -23.37
CA ALA A 113 9.32 29.58 -22.15
C ALA A 113 9.37 31.12 -22.38
N ALA A 114 9.58 31.55 -23.63
CA ALA A 114 9.55 32.96 -24.04
C ALA A 114 8.12 33.55 -24.05
N ASP A 115 7.10 32.74 -24.31
CA ASP A 115 5.72 33.23 -24.47
C ASP A 115 5.03 33.48 -23.10
N LEU A 116 5.40 32.70 -22.07
CA LEU A 116 5.01 32.94 -20.68
C LEU A 116 5.62 34.25 -20.11
N ALA A 117 6.82 34.63 -20.56
CA ALA A 117 7.49 35.86 -20.12
C ALA A 117 6.77 37.14 -20.62
N SER A 118 5.90 37.03 -21.62
CA SER A 118 5.11 38.14 -22.19
C SER A 118 3.92 38.58 -21.34
N ILE A 119 3.48 37.78 -20.35
CA ILE A 119 2.30 38.04 -19.49
C ILE A 119 2.57 39.15 -18.44
N ARG A 120 3.66 39.90 -18.61
CA ARG A 120 4.10 40.92 -17.66
C ARG A 120 3.09 42.08 -17.59
N HIS A 121 2.35 42.19 -16.48
CA HIS A 121 1.93 43.51 -15.99
C HIS A 121 3.21 44.30 -15.66
N ALA A 122 3.41 45.41 -16.36
CA ALA A 122 4.64 46.19 -16.32
C ALA A 122 5.13 46.50 -14.89
N ASN A 123 6.39 46.18 -14.63
CA ASN A 123 7.24 46.71 -13.54
C ASN A 123 6.89 46.37 -12.08
N ALA A 124 6.53 45.12 -11.75
CA ALA A 124 6.66 44.64 -10.37
C ALA A 124 8.07 44.05 -10.10
N PRO A 125 8.78 44.42 -9.02
CA PRO A 125 10.02 43.78 -8.61
C PRO A 125 9.77 42.34 -8.14
N LEU A 126 10.66 41.40 -8.48
CA LEU A 126 10.58 40.02 -8.01
C LEU A 126 10.78 39.99 -6.47
N LEU A 127 9.84 39.38 -5.77
CA LEU A 127 9.88 39.26 -4.32
C LEU A 127 10.87 38.15 -3.94
N ASN A 128 11.87 38.49 -3.13
CA ASN A 128 12.83 37.54 -2.57
C ASN A 128 12.30 37.07 -1.20
N ARG A 129 11.38 36.11 -1.20
CA ARG A 129 10.79 35.55 0.02
C ARG A 129 11.28 34.12 0.19
N ASN A 130 12.37 33.95 0.96
CA ASN A 130 12.92 32.64 1.33
C ASN A 130 12.26 32.11 2.61
N GLU A 131 10.93 32.13 2.70
CA GLU A 131 10.23 31.49 3.79
C GLU A 131 9.73 30.13 3.28
N THR A 132 10.54 29.09 3.50
CA THR A 132 10.08 27.72 3.36
C THR A 132 9.08 27.47 4.49
N THR A 133 7.81 27.78 4.25
CA THR A 133 6.77 27.54 5.24
C THR A 133 6.66 26.03 5.41
N THR A 134 7.07 25.54 6.58
CA THR A 134 6.59 24.24 7.07
C THR A 134 5.07 24.32 7.08
N ILE A 135 4.34 23.23 6.85
CA ILE A 135 2.90 23.17 7.11
C ILE A 135 2.72 23.63 8.57
N THR A 136 2.30 24.89 8.76
CA THR A 136 2.30 25.58 10.06
C THR A 136 0.85 25.92 10.37
N PRO A 137 0.37 25.59 11.57
CA PRO A 137 -1.05 25.54 11.89
C PRO A 137 -1.70 26.92 11.84
N THR A 138 -2.82 27.04 11.12
CA THR A 138 -3.79 28.11 11.34
C THR A 138 -5.05 27.51 11.94
N HIS A 139 -5.26 27.76 13.24
CA HIS A 139 -6.41 27.28 13.99
C HIS A 139 -7.73 27.72 13.34
N THR A 140 -8.58 26.75 12.99
CA THR A 140 -10.01 26.98 12.81
C THR A 140 -10.78 26.04 13.72
N GLU A 141 -11.39 26.62 14.76
CA GLU A 141 -12.35 25.97 15.65
C GLU A 141 -13.63 25.66 14.86
N ASN A 142 -13.83 24.40 14.44
CA ASN A 142 -15.14 23.72 14.39
C ASN A 142 -15.08 22.43 13.56
N SER A 143 -15.03 21.28 14.22
CA SER A 143 -15.66 20.04 13.73
C SER A 143 -15.77 19.03 14.88
N ALA A 144 -16.93 18.39 14.96
CA ALA A 144 -17.48 17.73 16.15
C ALA A 144 -17.03 16.27 16.38
N GLU A 145 -15.82 15.90 15.95
CA GLU A 145 -15.12 14.70 16.40
C GLU A 145 -13.67 15.11 16.59
N ILE A 146 -13.13 15.08 17.82
CA ILE A 146 -11.73 15.43 18.05
C ILE A 146 -10.87 14.30 17.47
N ARG A 147 -10.66 14.30 16.15
CA ARG A 147 -9.58 13.56 15.51
C ARG A 147 -8.29 14.27 15.93
N GLN A 148 -7.42 13.52 16.59
CA GLN A 148 -6.14 14.08 17.05
C GLN A 148 -5.36 14.58 15.83
N GLN A 149 -4.94 15.84 15.83
CA GLN A 149 -4.14 16.41 14.75
C GLN A 149 -2.75 15.77 14.70
N TYR A 150 -2.25 15.52 13.50
CA TYR A 150 -0.88 15.07 13.26
C TYR A 150 0.02 16.27 12.91
N ALA A 151 0.95 16.59 13.80
CA ALA A 151 1.94 17.63 13.54
C ALA A 151 3.09 17.07 12.69
N MET A 152 3.19 17.51 11.44
CA MET A 152 4.35 17.20 10.59
C MET A 152 5.63 17.77 11.24
N PRO A 153 6.74 17.00 11.30
CA PRO A 153 8.01 17.50 11.77
C PRO A 153 8.56 18.54 10.77
N LYS A 154 9.59 19.29 11.17
CA LYS A 154 10.34 20.11 10.20
C LYS A 154 10.93 19.20 9.10
N PRO A 155 10.96 19.65 7.83
CA PRO A 155 11.64 18.95 6.75
C PRO A 155 13.05 18.52 7.15
N TYR A 156 13.44 17.30 6.78
CA TYR A 156 14.67 16.67 7.25
C TYR A 156 15.46 15.93 6.16
N LEU A 157 14.95 15.90 4.94
CA LEU A 157 15.77 15.57 3.78
C LEU A 157 16.43 16.83 3.23
N GLU A 158 17.63 16.65 2.70
CA GLU A 158 18.26 17.67 1.86
C GLU A 158 17.31 17.99 0.69
N PRO A 159 17.05 19.27 0.42
CA PRO A 159 16.20 19.66 -0.69
C PRO A 159 16.71 19.07 -2.00
N LEU A 160 15.79 18.58 -2.82
CA LEU A 160 16.12 18.16 -4.17
C LEU A 160 16.67 19.38 -4.92
N VAL A 161 17.87 19.24 -5.48
CA VAL A 161 18.49 20.31 -6.26
C VAL A 161 17.52 20.70 -7.35
N LEU A 162 17.17 21.99 -7.38
CA LEU A 162 16.27 22.52 -8.38
C LEU A 162 16.94 22.33 -9.75
N GLY A 163 16.35 21.47 -10.58
CA GLY A 163 16.78 21.33 -11.96
C GLY A 163 16.59 22.63 -12.74
N GLN A 164 17.27 22.77 -13.87
CA GLN A 164 16.96 23.86 -14.80
C GLN A 164 15.63 23.56 -15.50
N SER A 165 14.50 23.91 -14.88
CA SER A 165 13.20 23.96 -15.57
C SER A 165 12.92 25.40 -16.03
N PRO A 166 13.00 25.68 -17.34
CA PRO A 166 12.57 26.96 -17.89
C PRO A 166 11.09 27.23 -17.65
N MET A 167 10.27 26.17 -17.59
CA MET A 167 8.83 26.26 -17.35
C MET A 167 8.56 26.78 -15.94
N PHE A 168 9.17 26.17 -14.92
CA PHE A 168 9.03 26.62 -13.55
C PHE A 168 9.56 28.05 -13.36
N ALA A 169 10.71 28.38 -13.97
CA ALA A 169 11.24 29.73 -13.92
C ALA A 169 10.29 30.77 -14.54
N ALA A 170 9.62 30.42 -15.64
CA ALA A 170 8.64 31.27 -16.30
C ALA A 170 7.36 31.43 -15.44
N ILE A 171 6.88 30.36 -14.81
CA ILE A 171 5.75 30.42 -13.86
C ILE A 171 6.09 31.33 -12.69
N CYS A 172 7.25 31.15 -12.04
CA CYS A 172 7.72 32.01 -10.96
C CYS A 172 7.79 33.48 -11.38
N ALA A 173 8.29 33.76 -12.58
CA ALA A 173 8.33 35.12 -13.12
C ALA A 173 6.92 35.71 -13.32
N ALA A 174 5.96 34.92 -13.81
CA ALA A 174 4.58 35.36 -14.03
C ALA A 174 3.86 35.74 -12.73
N ILE A 175 4.27 35.15 -11.60
CA ILE A 175 3.65 35.39 -10.28
C ILE A 175 4.51 36.32 -9.39
N ALA A 176 5.55 36.92 -9.96
CA ALA A 176 6.50 37.83 -9.33
C ALA A 176 7.33 37.23 -8.17
N VAL A 177 7.70 35.95 -8.26
CA VAL A 177 8.49 35.23 -7.25
C VAL A 177 9.81 34.71 -7.85
N GLN A 178 10.88 34.66 -7.05
CA GLN A 178 12.13 34.00 -7.46
C GLN A 178 12.01 32.48 -7.37
N PRO A 179 12.48 31.71 -8.37
CA PRO A 179 12.52 30.25 -8.27
C PRO A 179 13.31 29.78 -7.05
N ASN A 180 12.67 28.95 -6.21
CA ASN A 180 13.29 28.37 -5.02
C ASN A 180 12.62 27.02 -4.67
N ILE A 181 13.20 26.30 -3.72
CA ILE A 181 12.71 25.02 -3.20
C ILE A 181 11.52 25.21 -2.24
N GLY A 182 10.69 24.17 -2.12
CA GLY A 182 9.52 24.18 -1.24
C GLY A 182 8.35 25.00 -1.78
N LEU A 183 7.43 25.36 -0.89
CA LEU A 183 6.24 26.14 -1.25
C LEU A 183 6.60 27.60 -1.49
N LEU A 184 6.18 28.12 -2.64
CA LEU A 184 6.30 29.52 -3.03
C LEU A 184 4.91 30.15 -3.09
N HIS A 185 4.83 31.39 -2.64
CA HIS A 185 3.58 32.14 -2.60
C HIS A 185 3.75 33.40 -3.44
N GLY A 186 2.86 33.58 -4.41
CA GLY A 186 2.89 34.72 -5.32
C GLY A 186 1.51 35.26 -5.64
N THR A 187 1.49 36.32 -6.44
CA THR A 187 0.25 36.94 -6.88
C THR A 187 -0.42 36.06 -7.93
N CYS A 188 -1.68 35.69 -7.71
CA CYS A 188 -2.43 34.92 -8.70
C CYS A 188 -2.71 35.78 -9.95
N PRO A 189 -2.36 35.33 -11.16
CA PRO A 189 -2.58 36.09 -12.39
C PRO A 189 -4.06 36.22 -12.77
N ASN A 190 -4.93 35.34 -12.22
CA ASN A 190 -6.36 35.40 -12.48
C ASN A 190 -7.09 36.41 -11.57
N CYS A 191 -6.99 36.26 -10.24
CA CYS A 191 -7.69 37.16 -9.31
C CYS A 191 -6.88 38.40 -8.91
N GLY A 192 -5.58 38.44 -9.17
CA GLY A 192 -4.70 39.55 -8.80
C GLY A 192 -4.40 39.67 -7.30
N THR A 193 -4.91 38.76 -6.47
CA THR A 193 -4.67 38.77 -5.03
C THR A 193 -3.21 38.37 -4.73
N ALA A 194 -2.53 39.19 -3.93
CA ALA A 194 -1.17 38.90 -3.49
C ALA A 194 -1.13 37.67 -2.57
N ASP A 195 -0.09 36.85 -2.71
CA ASP A 195 0.16 35.63 -1.92
C ASP A 195 -0.97 34.58 -1.96
N SER A 196 -1.90 34.69 -2.92
CA SER A 196 -3.03 33.77 -3.04
C SER A 196 -2.74 32.54 -3.89
N LEU A 197 -1.66 32.55 -4.69
CA LEU A 197 -1.24 31.40 -5.49
C LEU A 197 -0.06 30.69 -4.84
N THR A 198 -0.32 29.47 -4.37
CA THR A 198 0.69 28.53 -3.90
C THR A 198 1.29 27.77 -5.08
N VAL A 199 2.61 27.66 -5.12
CA VAL A 199 3.37 27.00 -6.17
C VAL A 199 4.40 26.05 -5.57
N LEU A 200 4.50 24.84 -6.09
CA LEU A 200 5.53 23.87 -5.73
C LEU A 200 6.11 23.22 -6.97
N TYR A 201 7.42 23.32 -7.17
CA TYR A 201 8.10 22.51 -8.17
C TYR A 201 8.58 21.20 -7.57
N SER A 202 8.20 20.08 -8.19
CA SER A 202 8.75 18.78 -7.85
C SER A 202 9.66 18.30 -8.98
N PRO A 203 10.99 18.24 -8.77
CA PRO A 203 11.92 17.68 -9.75
C PRO A 203 11.61 16.20 -10.07
N LEU A 204 11.08 15.46 -9.10
CA LEU A 204 10.69 14.05 -9.28
C LEU A 204 9.45 13.92 -10.15
N GLU A 205 8.56 14.91 -10.12
CA GLU A 205 7.41 14.99 -11.04
C GLU A 205 7.79 15.60 -12.39
N SER A 206 8.92 16.32 -12.48
CA SER A 206 9.22 17.21 -13.62
C SER A 206 8.02 18.12 -13.94
N ALA A 207 7.42 18.67 -12.89
CA ALA A 207 6.17 19.43 -12.98
C ALA A 207 6.05 20.45 -11.85
N THR A 208 5.27 21.49 -12.11
CA THR A 208 4.90 22.53 -11.15
C THR A 208 3.44 22.36 -10.74
N LEU A 209 3.19 22.18 -9.45
CA LEU A 209 1.87 22.18 -8.84
C LEU A 209 1.47 23.62 -8.51
N LEU A 210 0.20 23.94 -8.70
CA LEU A 210 -0.38 25.27 -8.58
C LEU A 210 -1.73 25.18 -7.88
N ARG A 211 -1.95 26.03 -6.88
CA ARG A 211 -3.26 26.17 -6.25
C ARG A 211 -3.51 27.60 -5.83
N CYS A 212 -4.63 28.16 -6.25
CA CYS A 212 -5.09 29.45 -5.77
C CYS A 212 -6.08 29.25 -4.61
N SER A 213 -6.00 30.08 -3.59
CA SER A 213 -6.95 30.05 -2.46
C SER A 213 -8.37 30.51 -2.82
N THR A 214 -8.55 31.18 -3.98
CA THR A 214 -9.84 31.76 -4.38
C THR A 214 -10.33 31.36 -5.76
N CYS A 215 -9.45 30.91 -6.65
CA CYS A 215 -9.80 30.62 -8.05
C CYS A 215 -9.86 29.12 -8.31
N GLN A 216 -10.69 28.72 -9.27
CA GLN A 216 -10.60 27.37 -9.81
C GLN A 216 -9.28 27.20 -10.57
N ALA A 217 -8.76 25.98 -10.54
CA ALA A 217 -7.48 25.66 -11.14
C ALA A 217 -7.45 25.94 -12.66
N ASP A 218 -8.55 25.69 -13.36
CA ASP A 218 -8.64 25.94 -14.81
C ASP A 218 -8.57 27.44 -15.14
N ASP A 219 -9.13 28.32 -14.31
CA ASP A 219 -9.01 29.77 -14.52
C ASP A 219 -7.56 30.25 -14.32
N VAL A 220 -6.85 29.67 -13.37
CA VAL A 220 -5.43 29.96 -13.14
C VAL A 220 -4.60 29.49 -14.32
N LEU A 221 -4.85 28.28 -14.84
CA LEU A 221 -4.19 27.76 -16.03
C LEU A 221 -4.44 28.64 -17.26
N ASN A 222 -5.68 29.09 -17.45
CA ASN A 222 -6.05 30.01 -18.52
C ASN A 222 -5.34 31.36 -18.38
N ALA A 223 -5.30 31.93 -17.17
CA ALA A 223 -4.60 33.19 -16.90
C ALA A 223 -3.07 33.09 -17.08
N LEU A 224 -2.50 31.91 -16.84
CA LEU A 224 -1.10 31.60 -17.14
C LEU A 224 -0.86 31.28 -18.62
N ASN A 225 -1.90 31.20 -19.45
CA ASN A 225 -1.84 30.67 -20.82
C ASN A 225 -1.14 29.31 -20.87
N ALA A 226 -1.44 28.43 -19.91
CA ALA A 226 -0.79 27.13 -19.82
C ALA A 226 -1.22 26.22 -20.99
N PRO A 227 -0.29 25.53 -21.69
CA PRO A 227 -0.63 24.67 -22.80
C PRO A 227 -1.51 23.50 -22.36
N ALA A 228 -2.64 23.28 -23.03
CA ALA A 228 -3.54 22.17 -22.72
C ALA A 228 -2.87 20.78 -22.85
N THR A 229 -1.77 20.65 -23.61
CA THR A 229 -1.01 19.39 -23.71
C THR A 229 -0.12 19.14 -22.49
N LEU A 230 0.29 20.20 -21.78
CA LEU A 230 1.20 20.16 -20.63
C LEU A 230 0.52 20.40 -19.28
N ALA A 231 -0.69 20.95 -19.26
CA ALA A 231 -1.37 21.35 -18.03
C ALA A 231 -2.58 20.48 -17.74
N ARG A 232 -2.81 20.13 -16.48
CA ARG A 232 -4.05 19.50 -16.01
C ARG A 232 -4.54 20.13 -14.73
N SER A 233 -5.85 20.01 -14.53
CA SER A 233 -6.58 20.46 -13.36
C SER A 233 -7.42 19.29 -12.83
N ASN A 234 -7.64 19.25 -11.52
CA ASN A 234 -8.72 18.46 -10.90
C ASN A 234 -9.88 19.37 -10.42
N GLY A 235 -9.90 20.64 -10.86
CA GLY A 235 -10.81 21.70 -10.43
C GLY A 235 -10.22 22.60 -9.34
N TYR A 236 -9.41 22.04 -8.44
CA TYR A 236 -8.88 22.73 -7.25
C TYR A 236 -7.36 22.92 -7.29
N GLU A 237 -6.64 21.92 -7.77
CA GLU A 237 -5.20 21.90 -8.01
C GLU A 237 -4.94 21.81 -9.51
N ALA A 238 -3.99 22.62 -9.97
CA ALA A 238 -3.43 22.58 -11.31
C ALA A 238 -2.00 22.04 -11.29
N MET A 239 -1.60 21.38 -12.36
CA MET A 239 -0.26 20.85 -12.53
C MET A 239 0.21 21.10 -13.96
N ILE A 240 1.38 21.72 -14.12
CA ILE A 240 2.01 22.00 -15.41
C ILE A 240 3.30 21.18 -15.51
N TYR A 241 3.34 20.25 -16.47
CA TYR A 241 4.49 19.38 -16.71
C TYR A 241 5.55 20.08 -17.57
N ASP A 242 6.81 19.73 -17.36
CA ASP A 242 7.94 20.22 -18.16
C ASP A 242 7.93 19.64 -19.59
N SER A 243 7.23 18.51 -19.82
CA SER A 243 7.11 17.88 -21.14
C SER A 243 5.82 17.08 -21.32
N GLU A 244 5.41 16.85 -22.58
CA GLU A 244 4.21 16.08 -22.93
C GLU A 244 4.35 14.58 -22.61
N ARG A 245 5.58 14.12 -22.36
CA ARG A 245 5.85 12.74 -21.92
C ARG A 245 5.45 12.52 -20.46
N GLY A 246 5.23 13.59 -19.69
CA GLY A 246 4.96 13.54 -18.26
C GLY A 246 6.18 13.04 -17.49
N THR A 247 5.93 12.15 -16.53
CA THR A 247 6.89 11.73 -15.52
C THR A 247 7.19 10.24 -15.65
N ALA A 248 8.42 9.84 -15.33
CA ALA A 248 8.80 8.44 -15.20
C ALA A 248 9.41 8.18 -13.81
N TYR A 249 8.80 7.25 -13.07
CA TYR A 249 9.26 6.80 -11.77
C TYR A 249 10.07 5.52 -11.97
N GLU A 250 11.37 5.62 -11.73
CA GLU A 250 12.29 4.50 -11.83
C GLU A 250 12.47 3.84 -10.45
N TYR A 251 12.23 2.53 -10.41
CA TYR A 251 12.40 1.70 -9.23
C TYR A 251 13.78 1.02 -9.25
N ALA A 252 14.27 0.64 -8.07
CA ALA A 252 15.62 0.10 -7.92
C ALA A 252 15.86 -1.23 -8.66
N ASP A 253 14.79 -1.98 -8.95
CA ASP A 253 14.82 -3.24 -9.68
C ASP A 253 14.61 -3.07 -11.20
N GLY A 254 14.55 -1.82 -11.67
CA GLY A 254 14.38 -1.48 -13.09
C GLY A 254 12.93 -1.39 -13.56
N LEU A 255 11.92 -1.46 -12.68
CA LEU A 255 10.55 -1.07 -13.05
C LEU A 255 10.53 0.43 -13.38
N ILE A 256 9.86 0.79 -14.48
CA ILE A 256 9.60 2.19 -14.85
C ILE A 256 8.09 2.38 -14.96
N VAL A 257 7.52 3.16 -14.04
CA VAL A 257 6.12 3.59 -14.07
C VAL A 257 6.06 4.97 -14.71
N ARG A 258 5.39 5.10 -15.85
CA ARG A 258 5.20 6.39 -16.55
C ARG A 258 3.81 6.92 -16.30
N ARG A 259 3.73 8.21 -15.98
CA ARG A 259 2.47 8.95 -15.86
C ARG A 259 2.48 10.10 -16.86
N SER A 260 1.59 10.04 -17.84
CA SER A 260 1.42 11.14 -18.80
C SER A 260 0.64 12.31 -18.18
N PRO A 261 0.69 13.51 -18.78
CA PRO A 261 -0.17 14.61 -18.36
C PRO A 261 -1.65 14.23 -18.38
N ALA A 262 -2.10 13.42 -19.35
CA ALA A 262 -3.46 12.89 -19.41
C ALA A 262 -3.80 11.85 -18.30
N LYS A 263 -2.98 11.72 -17.25
CA LYS A 263 -3.11 10.76 -16.16
C LYS A 263 -3.13 9.29 -16.62
N ARG A 264 -2.61 9.00 -17.82
CA ARG A 264 -2.45 7.61 -18.28
C ARG A 264 -1.19 7.04 -17.65
N ILE A 265 -1.34 5.88 -17.01
CA ILE A 265 -0.26 5.16 -16.38
C ILE A 265 0.16 4.01 -17.29
N SER A 266 1.47 3.85 -17.52
CA SER A 266 2.04 2.70 -18.21
C SER A 266 3.28 2.19 -17.49
N GLN A 267 3.58 0.90 -17.64
CA GLN A 267 4.74 0.27 -17.02
C GLN A 267 5.67 -0.29 -18.11
N SER A 268 6.98 -0.18 -17.88
CA SER A 268 8.02 -0.68 -18.79
C SER A 268 9.26 -1.09 -17.98
N GLY A 269 10.26 -1.68 -18.64
CA GLY A 269 11.45 -2.19 -17.96
C GLY A 269 11.17 -3.54 -17.29
N ASN A 270 11.51 -3.67 -16.01
CA ASN A 270 11.16 -4.85 -15.22
C ASN A 270 9.68 -4.78 -14.82
N THR A 271 8.80 -5.52 -15.49
CA THR A 271 7.36 -5.59 -15.18
C THR A 271 7.00 -6.87 -14.45
N ALA A 272 7.86 -7.34 -13.55
CA ALA A 272 7.59 -8.47 -12.67
C ALA A 272 6.35 -8.24 -11.78
N ASP A 273 5.94 -9.26 -11.02
CA ASP A 273 4.75 -9.14 -10.19
C ASP A 273 4.99 -8.34 -8.91
N LYS A 274 6.20 -8.35 -8.35
CA LYS A 274 6.54 -7.68 -7.10
C LYS A 274 7.74 -6.76 -7.25
N HIS A 275 7.65 -5.59 -6.65
CA HIS A 275 8.63 -4.52 -6.79
C HIS A 275 8.99 -3.91 -5.43
N PRO A 276 10.22 -3.37 -5.29
CA PRO A 276 10.61 -2.63 -4.11
C PRO A 276 9.76 -1.35 -3.96
N LEU A 277 9.79 -0.73 -2.78
CA LEU A 277 9.22 0.61 -2.63
C LEU A 277 9.98 1.62 -3.50
N TRP A 278 9.25 2.50 -4.17
CA TRP A 278 9.85 3.65 -4.81
C TRP A 278 10.53 4.51 -3.74
N MET A 279 11.78 4.91 -3.97
CA MET A 279 12.64 5.63 -3.00
C MET A 279 12.99 4.85 -1.72
N ALA A 280 13.02 3.51 -1.76
CA ALA A 280 13.40 2.66 -0.61
C ALA A 280 14.74 3.01 0.05
N ALA A 281 15.74 3.44 -0.74
CA ALA A 281 17.05 3.82 -0.22
C ALA A 281 16.99 5.08 0.67
N ASP A 282 16.12 6.04 0.33
CA ASP A 282 15.87 7.25 1.12
C ASP A 282 15.14 6.94 2.42
N ALA A 283 14.14 6.05 2.36
CA ALA A 283 13.47 5.56 3.57
C ALA A 283 14.50 4.95 4.54
N LYS A 284 15.39 4.09 4.05
CA LYS A 284 16.45 3.49 4.88
C LYS A 284 17.36 4.53 5.55
N ARG A 285 17.69 5.63 4.85
CA ARG A 285 18.45 6.75 5.43
C ARG A 285 17.65 7.49 6.51
N ALA A 286 16.37 7.76 6.27
CA ALA A 286 15.51 8.40 7.26
C ALA A 286 15.35 7.56 8.52
N VAL A 287 15.18 6.23 8.38
CA VAL A 287 15.13 5.28 9.50
C VAL A 287 16.42 5.33 10.32
N ALA A 288 17.58 5.32 9.67
CA ALA A 288 18.87 5.43 10.36
C ALA A 288 19.05 6.75 11.14
N LEU A 289 18.36 7.82 10.73
CA LEU A 289 18.34 9.12 11.40
C LEU A 289 17.22 9.23 12.46
N GLY A 290 16.44 8.18 12.69
CA GLY A 290 15.29 8.20 13.59
C GLY A 290 14.18 9.16 13.15
N LYS A 291 14.07 9.40 11.84
CA LYS A 291 13.02 10.24 11.24
C LYS A 291 11.87 9.37 10.73
N PRO A 292 10.63 9.88 10.74
CA PRO A 292 9.50 9.14 10.20
C PRO A 292 9.68 8.89 8.70
N VAL A 293 9.03 7.85 8.19
CA VAL A 293 8.91 7.57 6.76
C VAL A 293 7.44 7.69 6.37
N TYR A 294 7.16 8.54 5.39
CA TYR A 294 5.82 8.75 4.87
C TYR A 294 5.52 7.72 3.79
N LEU A 295 4.35 7.10 3.88
CA LEU A 295 3.87 6.15 2.88
C LEU A 295 2.61 6.72 2.23
N THR A 296 2.59 6.79 0.90
CA THR A 296 1.44 7.28 0.11
C THR A 296 0.95 6.22 -0.85
N GLU A 297 -0.28 6.37 -1.36
CA GLU A 297 -0.87 5.44 -2.33
C GLU A 297 -0.21 5.47 -3.70
N GLY A 298 0.29 6.64 -4.13
CA GLY A 298 0.89 6.82 -5.45
C GLY A 298 2.18 7.64 -5.43
N GLU A 299 2.91 7.56 -6.56
CA GLU A 299 4.21 8.20 -6.72
C GLU A 299 4.11 9.73 -6.75
N LYS A 300 3.02 10.30 -7.27
CA LYS A 300 2.77 11.75 -7.31
C LYS A 300 2.85 12.35 -5.90
N ASP A 301 2.09 11.77 -4.97
CA ASP A 301 2.02 12.23 -3.57
C ASP A 301 3.33 12.05 -2.83
N ALA A 302 4.02 10.93 -3.07
CA ALA A 302 5.37 10.75 -2.57
C ALA A 302 6.32 11.82 -3.16
N GLY A 303 6.22 12.12 -4.45
CA GLY A 303 6.99 13.16 -5.15
C GLY A 303 6.76 14.54 -4.53
N THR A 304 5.52 14.92 -4.27
CA THR A 304 5.13 16.18 -3.59
C THR A 304 5.77 16.27 -2.20
N LEU A 305 5.61 15.24 -1.34
CA LEU A 305 6.19 15.23 0.00
C LEU A 305 7.73 15.30 -0.02
N ARG A 306 8.36 14.66 -1.01
CA ARG A 306 9.83 14.72 -1.19
C ARG A 306 10.29 16.10 -1.64
N ALA A 307 9.54 16.79 -2.50
CA ALA A 307 9.81 18.17 -2.86
C ALA A 307 9.73 19.12 -1.65
N LEU A 308 8.92 18.75 -0.64
CA LEU A 308 8.85 19.44 0.65
C LEU A 308 9.91 18.99 1.67
N GLY A 309 10.79 18.04 1.33
CA GLY A 309 11.89 17.58 2.18
C GLY A 309 11.51 16.48 3.19
N TYR A 310 10.48 15.69 2.90
CA TYR A 310 10.11 14.50 3.70
C TYR A 310 10.52 13.20 3.02
N ALA A 311 10.89 12.19 3.82
CA ALA A 311 11.16 10.86 3.29
C ALA A 311 9.83 10.14 2.99
N ALA A 312 9.31 10.34 1.77
CA ALA A 312 8.14 9.64 1.29
C ALA A 312 8.50 8.51 0.32
N VAL A 313 7.72 7.44 0.39
CA VAL A 313 7.80 6.23 -0.44
C VAL A 313 6.40 5.76 -0.83
N THR A 314 6.32 4.93 -1.86
CA THR A 314 5.08 4.26 -2.27
C THR A 314 5.39 2.89 -2.88
N ALA A 315 4.37 2.04 -2.99
CA ALA A 315 4.45 0.77 -3.71
C ALA A 315 3.91 0.92 -5.13
N ALA A 316 4.42 0.13 -6.08
CA ALA A 316 3.88 0.10 -7.42
C ALA A 316 2.45 -0.45 -7.43
N GLY A 317 1.59 0.06 -8.32
CA GLY A 317 0.25 -0.50 -8.56
C GLY A 317 -0.90 0.18 -7.79
N GLY A 318 -0.63 1.26 -7.07
CA GLY A 318 -1.62 2.14 -6.46
C GLY A 318 -2.41 1.52 -5.30
N GLY A 319 -3.46 2.23 -4.85
CA GLY A 319 -4.26 1.89 -3.68
C GLY A 319 -4.85 0.46 -3.65
N GLY A 320 -5.17 -0.10 -4.82
CA GLY A 320 -5.80 -1.42 -4.93
C GLY A 320 -4.85 -2.62 -4.77
N ASN A 321 -3.55 -2.46 -4.99
CA ASN A 321 -2.63 -3.59 -5.20
C ASN A 321 -1.41 -3.58 -4.26
N PHE A 322 -1.48 -2.87 -3.14
CA PHE A 322 -0.34 -2.70 -2.24
C PHE A 322 0.30 -4.03 -1.81
N ALA A 323 -0.49 -4.95 -1.24
CA ALA A 323 0.04 -6.22 -0.72
C ALA A 323 0.50 -7.18 -1.83
N THR A 324 -0.11 -7.09 -3.01
CA THR A 324 0.16 -8.02 -4.13
C THR A 324 1.39 -7.60 -4.94
N LYS A 325 1.62 -6.30 -5.10
CA LYS A 325 2.73 -5.73 -5.89
C LYS A 325 3.96 -5.37 -5.08
N LEU A 326 3.90 -5.39 -3.75
CA LEU A 326 5.05 -5.10 -2.90
C LEU A 326 5.98 -6.32 -2.75
N ASP A 327 7.27 -6.11 -3.01
CA ASP A 327 8.34 -6.99 -2.54
C ASP A 327 8.55 -6.79 -1.03
N LEU A 328 8.10 -7.79 -0.25
CA LEU A 328 8.16 -7.77 1.20
C LEU A 328 9.58 -7.79 1.76
N ASP A 329 10.53 -8.45 1.09
CA ASP A 329 11.90 -8.53 1.60
C ASP A 329 12.61 -7.19 1.42
N SER A 330 12.41 -6.54 0.27
CA SER A 330 12.87 -5.17 0.07
C SER A 330 12.18 -4.21 1.04
N ALA A 331 10.88 -4.36 1.29
CA ALA A 331 10.16 -3.51 2.25
C ALA A 331 10.69 -3.68 3.68
N ARG A 332 10.95 -4.92 4.13
CA ARG A 332 11.59 -5.21 5.42
C ARG A 332 12.98 -4.57 5.52
N SER A 333 13.79 -4.68 4.47
CA SER A 333 15.13 -4.08 4.42
C SER A 333 15.12 -2.55 4.52
N ALA A 334 14.07 -1.90 4.01
CA ALA A 334 13.94 -0.45 4.00
C ALA A 334 13.24 0.13 5.25
N LEU A 335 12.24 -0.58 5.80
CA LEU A 335 11.33 -0.04 6.83
C LEU A 335 11.40 -0.76 8.18
N SER A 336 12.24 -1.79 8.36
CA SER A 336 12.36 -2.45 9.67
C SER A 336 12.79 -1.46 10.76
N GLY A 337 11.99 -1.36 11.82
CA GLY A 337 12.20 -0.39 12.90
C GLY A 337 11.81 1.06 12.58
N ALA A 338 11.17 1.33 11.44
CA ALA A 338 10.72 2.66 11.05
C ALA A 338 9.47 3.13 11.82
N ASP A 339 9.35 4.44 12.05
CA ASP A 339 8.04 5.05 12.32
C ASP A 339 7.39 5.38 10.97
N VAL A 340 6.44 4.56 10.54
CA VAL A 340 5.75 4.75 9.26
C VAL A 340 4.48 5.58 9.49
N VAL A 341 4.32 6.61 8.67
CA VAL A 341 3.15 7.49 8.66
C VAL A 341 2.48 7.34 7.30
N ALA A 342 1.39 6.57 7.25
CA ALA A 342 0.66 6.28 6.03
C ALA A 342 -0.44 7.34 5.81
N ILE A 343 -0.38 8.03 4.68
CA ILE A 343 -1.36 9.05 4.28
C ILE A 343 -2.39 8.37 3.40
N VAL A 344 -3.65 8.34 3.88
CA VAL A 344 -4.76 7.63 3.23
C VAL A 344 -5.57 8.60 2.41
N ASP A 345 -5.82 8.27 1.14
CA ASP A 345 -6.66 9.09 0.26
C ASP A 345 -8.12 9.04 0.74
N LYS A 346 -8.87 10.13 0.52
CA LYS A 346 -10.30 10.23 0.89
C LYS A 346 -11.22 9.57 -0.14
N ASP A 347 -11.04 8.27 -0.38
CA ASP A 347 -11.95 7.50 -1.22
C ASP A 347 -12.05 6.02 -0.78
N ASP A 348 -12.91 5.26 -1.47
CA ASP A 348 -13.11 3.83 -1.19
C ASP A 348 -11.85 2.98 -1.44
N THR A 349 -10.97 3.44 -2.34
CA THR A 349 -9.70 2.77 -2.63
C THR A 349 -8.76 2.93 -1.45
N GLY A 350 -8.70 4.12 -0.86
CA GLY A 350 -7.84 4.41 0.27
C GLY A 350 -8.23 3.64 1.53
N ALA A 351 -9.53 3.39 1.76
CA ALA A 351 -9.97 2.51 2.85
C ALA A 351 -9.41 1.08 2.71
N ARG A 352 -9.45 0.51 1.50
CA ARG A 352 -8.87 -0.83 1.22
C ARG A 352 -7.35 -0.82 1.29
N TRP A 353 -6.72 0.26 0.82
CA TRP A 353 -5.28 0.42 0.88
C TRP A 353 -4.78 0.46 2.33
N LYS A 354 -5.45 1.22 3.20
CA LYS A 354 -5.18 1.29 4.65
C LYS A 354 -5.16 -0.10 5.28
N GLU A 355 -6.15 -0.95 4.97
CA GLU A 355 -6.22 -2.32 5.49
C GLU A 355 -5.04 -3.18 5.00
N GLN A 356 -4.73 -3.13 3.71
CA GLN A 356 -3.58 -3.85 3.14
C GLN A 356 -2.25 -3.41 3.78
N VAL A 357 -2.05 -2.10 3.95
CA VAL A 357 -0.86 -1.53 4.60
C VAL A 357 -0.76 -1.99 6.05
N ALA A 358 -1.87 -1.97 6.79
CA ALA A 358 -1.93 -2.39 8.19
C ALA A 358 -1.52 -3.86 8.33
N GLN A 359 -2.11 -4.75 7.54
CA GLN A 359 -1.80 -6.19 7.58
C GLN A 359 -0.35 -6.47 7.16
N THR A 360 0.16 -5.72 6.18
CA THR A 360 1.47 -5.99 5.56
C THR A 360 2.63 -5.45 6.39
N LEU A 361 2.55 -4.23 6.93
CA LEU A 361 3.69 -3.53 7.53
C LEU A 361 3.76 -3.66 9.05
N THR A 362 2.62 -3.76 9.75
CA THR A 362 2.55 -3.88 11.22
C THR A 362 3.51 -4.93 11.80
N PRO A 363 3.74 -6.11 11.16
CA PRO A 363 4.64 -7.12 11.71
C PRO A 363 6.12 -6.73 11.86
N PHE A 364 6.60 -5.65 11.22
CA PHE A 364 8.05 -5.35 11.22
C PHE A 364 8.44 -3.87 11.31
N VAL A 365 7.50 -2.93 11.24
CA VAL A 365 7.76 -1.50 11.50
C VAL A 365 7.69 -1.21 13.01
N ARG A 366 8.36 -0.14 13.49
CA ARG A 366 8.32 0.24 14.91
C ARG A 366 6.97 0.85 15.29
N SER A 367 6.42 1.70 14.42
CA SER A 367 5.06 2.24 14.54
C SER A 367 4.43 2.40 13.18
N LEU A 368 3.11 2.27 13.12
CA LEU A 368 2.32 2.59 11.95
C LEU A 368 1.18 3.53 12.37
N THR A 369 1.22 4.75 11.86
CA THR A 369 0.20 5.78 12.10
C THR A 369 -0.48 6.09 10.78
N PHE A 370 -1.81 5.97 10.76
CA PHE A 370 -2.61 6.38 9.62
C PHE A 370 -3.06 7.81 9.80
N ILE A 371 -2.82 8.64 8.79
CA ILE A 371 -3.26 10.03 8.74
C ILE A 371 -4.04 10.27 7.45
N GLN A 372 -4.86 11.29 7.46
CA GLN A 372 -5.62 11.73 6.29
C GLN A 372 -5.66 13.26 6.28
N ALA A 373 -5.74 13.87 5.10
CA ALA A 373 -5.83 15.33 5.02
C ALA A 373 -7.05 15.85 5.79
N ALA A 374 -6.95 17.00 6.44
CA ALA A 374 -8.08 17.67 7.06
C ALA A 374 -8.98 18.34 6.00
N GLY A 375 -10.21 18.69 6.37
CA GLY A 375 -11.13 19.45 5.50
C GLY A 375 -11.49 18.75 4.19
N GLU A 376 -11.42 19.48 3.06
CA GLU A 376 -11.84 18.99 1.73
C GLU A 376 -10.70 18.45 0.85
N ALA A 377 -9.44 18.53 1.29
CA ALA A 377 -8.32 17.98 0.52
C ALA A 377 -8.42 16.45 0.45
N HIS A 378 -8.23 15.87 -0.74
CA HIS A 378 -8.43 14.44 -0.98
C HIS A 378 -7.18 13.59 -0.75
N ASP A 379 -6.01 14.08 -1.18
CA ASP A 379 -4.73 13.37 -1.14
C ASP A 379 -3.62 14.22 -0.46
N ALA A 380 -2.40 13.68 -0.40
CA ALA A 380 -1.28 14.37 0.24
C ALA A 380 -0.84 15.63 -0.54
N SER A 381 -0.93 15.60 -1.87
CA SER A 381 -0.60 16.74 -2.72
C SER A 381 -1.57 17.89 -2.52
N ASP A 382 -2.87 17.60 -2.53
CA ASP A 382 -3.93 18.56 -2.27
C ASP A 382 -3.75 19.22 -0.90
N ALA A 383 -3.40 18.40 0.11
CA ALA A 383 -3.15 18.87 1.47
C ALA A 383 -1.95 19.82 1.53
N ALA A 384 -0.83 19.41 0.95
CA ALA A 384 0.37 20.23 0.82
C ALA A 384 0.10 21.56 0.13
N MET A 385 -0.67 21.55 -0.97
CA MET A 385 -0.94 22.75 -1.77
C MET A 385 -1.98 23.67 -1.13
N SER A 386 -2.90 23.16 -0.30
CA SER A 386 -3.81 24.01 0.50
C SER A 386 -3.20 24.53 1.78
N GLY A 387 -2.17 23.85 2.30
CA GLY A 387 -1.71 24.07 3.66
C GLY A 387 -2.69 23.58 4.73
N VAL A 388 -3.63 22.68 4.39
CA VAL A 388 -4.43 22.01 5.43
C VAL A 388 -3.57 21.00 6.19
N GLU A 389 -3.99 20.74 7.42
CA GLU A 389 -3.32 19.81 8.31
C GLU A 389 -3.66 18.36 7.98
N PHE A 390 -3.01 17.44 8.68
CA PHE A 390 -3.38 16.03 8.67
C PHE A 390 -4.03 15.64 10.00
N GLU A 391 -5.06 14.82 9.93
CA GLU A 391 -5.76 14.24 11.07
C GLU A 391 -5.34 12.78 11.23
N ILE A 392 -5.12 12.34 12.46
CA ILE A 392 -4.87 10.94 12.77
C ILE A 392 -6.19 10.19 12.62
N LEU A 393 -6.19 9.17 11.75
CA LEU A 393 -7.32 8.27 11.64
C LEU A 393 -7.37 7.38 12.88
N PRO A 394 -8.54 7.21 13.52
CA PRO A 394 -8.68 6.28 14.62
C PRO A 394 -8.25 4.88 14.18
N ARG A 395 -7.57 4.16 15.07
CA ARG A 395 -7.39 2.72 14.90
C ARG A 395 -8.79 2.14 14.89
N GLU A 396 -9.30 1.76 13.72
CA GLU A 396 -10.47 0.92 13.64
C GLU A 396 -10.13 -0.35 14.41
N SER A 397 -10.74 -0.47 15.59
CA SER A 397 -10.80 -1.73 16.31
C SER A 397 -11.46 -2.72 15.36
N ILE A 398 -10.64 -3.55 14.70
CA ILE A 398 -11.11 -4.83 14.20
C ILE A 398 -11.78 -5.47 15.41
N GLN A 399 -13.10 -5.63 15.34
CA GLN A 399 -13.90 -6.24 16.39
C GLN A 399 -13.49 -7.72 16.50
N HIS A 400 -12.40 -7.99 17.20
CA HIS A 400 -12.21 -9.24 17.89
C HIS A 400 -12.70 -9.02 19.31
N GLU A 401 -13.92 -9.45 19.58
CA GLU A 401 -14.35 -9.78 20.94
C GLU A 401 -13.40 -10.85 21.50
N SER A 402 -12.37 -10.42 22.21
CA SER A 402 -11.93 -11.15 23.41
C SER A 402 -11.24 -10.15 24.33
N GLU A 403 -11.85 -9.93 25.49
CA GLU A 403 -11.21 -9.33 26.65
C GLU A 403 -9.86 -10.03 26.88
N LEU A 404 -8.75 -9.29 26.79
CA LEU A 404 -7.53 -9.45 27.58
C LEU A 404 -6.60 -8.26 27.32
N GLU A 405 -5.90 -7.89 28.38
CA GLU A 405 -5.12 -6.68 28.66
C GLU A 405 -4.08 -6.21 27.61
N PRO A 406 -3.62 -4.93 27.68
CA PRO A 406 -2.89 -4.27 26.59
C PRO A 406 -1.51 -4.90 26.38
N GLU A 407 -1.32 -5.53 25.22
CA GLU A 407 0.00 -5.98 24.76
C GLU A 407 0.89 -4.76 24.46
N LEU A 408 1.66 -4.39 25.47
CA LEU A 408 2.88 -3.60 25.35
C LEU A 408 3.72 -4.14 24.20
N MET A 409 4.17 -3.24 23.32
CA MET A 409 5.23 -3.48 22.34
C MET A 409 6.29 -4.42 22.94
N SER A 410 6.70 -5.45 22.19
CA SER A 410 7.74 -6.36 22.64
C SER A 410 9.01 -5.57 22.94
N ARG A 411 9.20 -5.29 24.23
CA ARG A 411 10.45 -4.76 24.75
C ARG A 411 11.51 -5.77 24.31
N ALA A 412 12.47 -5.36 23.46
CA ALA A 412 13.56 -6.24 23.00
C ALA A 412 14.32 -6.89 24.18
N TYR A 413 14.18 -6.30 25.37
CA TYR A 413 14.56 -6.88 26.65
C TYR A 413 13.66 -6.34 27.77
N SER A 414 13.41 -7.19 28.76
CA SER A 414 12.90 -6.78 30.08
C SER A 414 14.04 -6.95 31.08
N LEU A 415 14.34 -5.90 31.86
CA LEU A 415 15.34 -5.97 32.92
C LEU A 415 14.63 -5.92 34.27
N THR A 416 14.81 -6.98 35.05
CA THR A 416 14.39 -7.04 36.45
C THR A 416 15.63 -7.03 37.31
N ARG A 417 15.74 -6.04 38.22
CA ARG A 417 16.82 -6.03 39.22
C ARG A 417 16.56 -7.15 40.22
N LEU A 418 17.52 -8.05 40.40
CA LEU A 418 17.36 -9.20 41.31
C LEU A 418 17.08 -8.81 42.78
N ALA A 419 17.51 -7.64 43.21
CA ALA A 419 17.21 -7.12 44.56
C ALA A 419 15.71 -6.81 44.76
N ASP A 420 14.95 -6.62 43.68
CA ASP A 420 13.53 -6.28 43.70
C ASP A 420 12.65 -7.54 43.47
N VAL A 421 13.26 -8.74 43.40
CA VAL A 421 12.58 -10.03 43.22
C VAL A 421 12.44 -10.72 44.58
N GLU A 422 11.21 -10.98 45.00
CA GLU A 422 10.95 -11.77 46.21
C GLU A 422 11.34 -13.25 45.95
N PRO A 423 12.14 -13.89 46.82
CA PRO A 423 12.50 -15.30 46.67
C PRO A 423 11.30 -16.22 46.89
N GLU A 424 10.92 -16.99 45.87
CA GLU A 424 9.85 -17.99 45.96
C GLU A 424 10.41 -19.41 46.12
N ARG A 425 9.72 -20.25 46.90
CA ARG A 425 10.07 -21.69 46.97
C ARG A 425 9.55 -22.40 45.73
N PRO A 426 10.38 -23.21 45.04
CA PRO A 426 9.92 -23.96 43.88
C PRO A 426 8.83 -24.95 44.28
N LEU A 427 7.74 -24.98 43.51
CA LEU A 427 6.72 -26.02 43.59
C LEU A 427 7.21 -27.26 42.86
N TRP A 428 6.94 -28.45 43.43
CA TRP A 428 7.43 -29.72 42.89
C TRP A 428 6.29 -30.59 42.40
N LEU A 429 6.54 -31.29 41.29
CA LEU A 429 5.75 -32.42 40.84
C LEU A 429 6.26 -33.70 41.52
N TRP A 430 7.56 -33.93 41.42
CA TRP A 430 8.32 -34.91 42.21
C TRP A 430 9.35 -34.16 43.05
N PRO A 431 9.20 -34.10 44.39
CA PRO A 431 10.11 -33.38 45.28
C PRO A 431 11.59 -33.70 45.03
N GLY A 432 12.40 -32.68 44.76
CA GLY A 432 13.84 -32.81 44.53
C GLY A 432 14.25 -33.26 43.12
N HIS A 433 13.29 -33.70 42.29
CA HIS A 433 13.57 -34.25 40.95
C HIS A 433 12.92 -33.44 39.82
N ILE A 434 11.61 -33.13 39.93
CA ILE A 434 10.85 -32.47 38.85
C ILE A 434 10.10 -31.24 39.40
N PRO A 435 10.60 -30.02 39.16
CA PRO A 435 9.89 -28.80 39.54
C PRO A 435 8.76 -28.48 38.58
N LYS A 436 7.63 -27.97 39.09
CA LYS A 436 6.48 -27.57 38.27
C LYS A 436 6.83 -26.34 37.42
N GLY A 437 6.38 -26.33 36.17
CA GLY A 437 6.57 -25.21 35.23
C GLY A 437 8.02 -25.02 34.77
N LYS A 438 8.88 -26.02 34.95
CA LYS A 438 10.28 -26.01 34.50
C LYS A 438 10.50 -27.16 33.51
N ILE A 439 11.50 -27.01 32.66
CA ILE A 439 11.94 -28.05 31.73
C ILE A 439 12.97 -28.94 32.43
N VAL A 440 12.79 -30.26 32.35
CA VAL A 440 13.72 -31.26 32.86
C VAL A 440 14.16 -32.15 31.70
N LEU A 441 15.47 -32.38 31.58
CA LEU A 441 16.05 -33.25 30.56
C LEU A 441 16.44 -34.59 31.20
N ILE A 442 15.96 -35.69 30.61
CA ILE A 442 16.42 -37.04 30.92
C ILE A 442 17.41 -37.43 29.81
N ASP A 443 18.69 -37.53 30.15
CA ASP A 443 19.77 -37.87 29.22
C ASP A 443 20.51 -39.13 29.67
N GLY A 444 21.15 -39.81 28.72
CA GLY A 444 21.90 -41.04 28.94
C GLY A 444 22.08 -41.84 27.65
N ASP A 445 22.95 -42.84 27.70
CA ASP A 445 23.31 -43.65 26.53
C ASP A 445 22.08 -44.30 25.85
N PRO A 446 22.13 -44.59 24.55
CA PRO A 446 21.09 -45.36 23.87
C PRO A 446 20.75 -46.65 24.61
N ALA A 447 19.46 -47.02 24.62
CA ALA A 447 18.94 -48.25 25.24
C ALA A 447 19.11 -48.37 26.78
N THR A 448 19.31 -47.27 27.51
CA THR A 448 19.39 -47.26 28.99
C THR A 448 18.03 -47.14 29.71
N GLY A 449 16.91 -47.12 28.98
CA GLY A 449 15.58 -47.09 29.56
C GLY A 449 15.00 -45.70 29.82
N LYS A 450 15.52 -44.64 29.18
CA LYS A 450 15.01 -43.25 29.32
C LYS A 450 13.51 -43.14 29.05
N SER A 451 13.04 -43.69 27.93
CA SER A 451 11.62 -43.74 27.57
C SER A 451 10.79 -44.52 28.59
N THR A 452 11.35 -45.61 29.13
CA THR A 452 10.71 -46.38 30.20
C THR A 452 10.55 -45.55 31.47
N LEU A 453 11.60 -44.84 31.89
CA LEU A 453 11.55 -43.94 33.04
C LEU A 453 10.55 -42.79 32.82
N ALA A 454 10.51 -42.21 31.62
CA ALA A 454 9.56 -41.13 31.30
C ALA A 454 8.10 -41.60 31.39
N LEU A 455 7.79 -42.80 30.90
CA LEU A 455 6.46 -43.39 31.00
C LEU A 455 6.10 -43.83 32.44
N ASP A 456 7.08 -44.27 33.23
CA ASP A 456 6.89 -44.58 34.65
C ASP A 456 6.53 -43.32 35.45
N ILE A 457 7.26 -42.22 35.23
CA ILE A 457 6.93 -40.91 35.80
C ILE A 457 5.52 -40.48 35.38
N ALA A 458 5.15 -40.63 34.11
CA ALA A 458 3.80 -40.33 33.63
C ALA A 458 2.73 -41.17 34.36
N ALA A 459 2.98 -42.46 34.60
CA ALA A 459 2.06 -43.32 35.34
C ALA A 459 1.83 -42.83 36.79
N HIS A 460 2.89 -42.42 37.49
CA HIS A 460 2.77 -41.80 38.81
C HIS A 460 1.94 -40.50 38.78
N VAL A 461 2.14 -39.64 37.76
CA VAL A 461 1.38 -38.39 37.62
C VAL A 461 -0.10 -38.65 37.33
N THR A 462 -0.42 -39.64 36.50
CA THR A 462 -1.83 -39.94 36.17
C THR A 462 -2.62 -40.47 37.37
N THR A 463 -1.96 -41.12 38.33
CA THR A 463 -2.62 -41.79 39.47
C THR A 463 -2.44 -41.08 40.80
N GLY A 464 -1.43 -40.21 40.93
CA GLY A 464 -1.01 -39.63 42.21
C GLY A 464 -0.36 -40.65 43.16
N ALA A 465 0.12 -41.78 42.65
CA ALA A 465 0.82 -42.78 43.46
C ALA A 465 2.10 -42.21 44.09
N ALA A 466 2.49 -42.74 45.25
CA ALA A 466 3.75 -42.38 45.90
C ALA A 466 4.95 -42.60 44.95
N TRP A 467 5.91 -41.70 44.98
CA TRP A 467 7.10 -41.77 44.14
C TRP A 467 8.03 -42.92 44.56
N PRO A 468 8.93 -43.40 43.68
CA PRO A 468 9.83 -44.53 43.98
C PRO A 468 10.76 -44.33 45.19
N ASP A 469 11.05 -43.08 45.57
CA ASP A 469 11.83 -42.71 46.75
C ASP A 469 11.03 -42.73 48.06
N GLY A 470 9.73 -43.06 47.99
CA GLY A 470 8.79 -43.08 49.11
C GLY A 470 8.18 -41.71 49.42
N SER A 471 8.48 -40.66 48.64
CA SER A 471 7.83 -39.37 48.79
C SER A 471 6.37 -39.43 48.33
N ALA A 472 5.53 -38.56 48.92
CA ALA A 472 4.11 -38.53 48.58
C ALA A 472 3.90 -38.16 47.11
N GLY A 473 2.95 -38.83 46.46
CA GLY A 473 2.58 -38.55 45.07
C GLY A 473 1.98 -37.16 44.90
N CYS A 474 1.95 -36.68 43.67
CA CYS A 474 1.27 -35.42 43.33
C CYS A 474 -0.25 -35.59 43.25
N GLU A 475 -0.99 -34.49 43.14
CA GLU A 475 -2.39 -34.56 42.71
C GLU A 475 -2.46 -35.21 41.31
N PRO A 476 -3.36 -36.18 41.10
CA PRO A 476 -3.49 -36.86 39.80
C PRO A 476 -3.77 -35.87 38.68
N ALA A 477 -2.97 -35.90 37.61
CA ALA A 477 -3.08 -34.95 36.50
C ALA A 477 -3.03 -35.64 35.14
N ASN A 478 -3.52 -34.93 34.12
CA ASN A 478 -3.45 -35.42 32.74
C ASN A 478 -2.04 -35.23 32.19
N VAL A 479 -1.59 -36.15 31.34
CA VAL A 479 -0.26 -36.16 30.75
C VAL A 479 -0.38 -36.11 29.23
N LEU A 480 0.39 -35.22 28.60
CA LEU A 480 0.50 -35.15 27.15
C LEU A 480 1.85 -35.77 26.71
N LEU A 481 1.79 -36.74 25.80
CA LEU A 481 2.94 -37.41 25.22
C LEU A 481 3.13 -36.97 23.77
N LEU A 482 4.33 -36.48 23.46
CA LEU A 482 4.83 -36.30 22.10
C LEU A 482 5.84 -37.41 21.86
N THR A 483 5.47 -38.41 21.07
CA THR A 483 6.36 -39.51 20.71
C THR A 483 6.42 -39.72 19.21
N ALA A 484 7.62 -39.95 18.70
CA ALA A 484 7.87 -40.19 17.28
C ALA A 484 8.44 -41.60 17.01
N GLU A 485 8.95 -42.27 18.05
CA GLU A 485 9.63 -43.57 17.93
C GLU A 485 8.74 -44.75 18.30
N ASP A 486 7.96 -44.61 19.39
CA ASP A 486 7.20 -45.72 19.97
C ASP A 486 5.73 -45.70 19.50
N GLY A 487 5.22 -46.88 19.13
CA GLY A 487 3.81 -47.04 18.76
C GLY A 487 2.88 -46.92 19.97
N LEU A 488 1.77 -46.17 19.80
CA LEU A 488 0.84 -45.92 20.91
C LEU A 488 0.14 -47.20 21.40
N ALA A 489 -0.27 -48.08 20.47
CA ALA A 489 -1.07 -49.25 20.78
C ALA A 489 -0.25 -50.45 21.26
N ASP A 490 0.94 -50.65 20.70
CA ASP A 490 1.79 -51.82 20.96
C ASP A 490 2.86 -51.56 22.03
N THR A 491 3.22 -50.30 22.28
CA THR A 491 4.33 -49.94 23.15
C THR A 491 3.90 -49.03 24.29
N VAL A 492 3.39 -47.83 24.01
CA VAL A 492 3.08 -46.83 25.05
C VAL A 492 1.95 -47.30 25.97
N SER A 493 0.78 -47.63 25.39
CA SER A 493 -0.40 -48.02 26.16
C SER A 493 -0.18 -49.27 27.04
N PRO A 494 0.45 -50.35 26.53
CA PRO A 494 0.81 -51.48 27.39
C PRO A 494 1.78 -51.13 28.51
N ARG A 495 2.78 -50.28 28.26
CA ARG A 495 3.76 -49.85 29.28
C ARG A 495 3.12 -49.02 30.39
N ILE A 496 2.24 -48.07 30.06
CA ILE A 496 1.50 -47.29 31.06
C ILE A 496 0.66 -48.21 31.95
N ARG A 497 -0.07 -49.16 31.35
CA ARG A 497 -0.89 -50.12 32.11
C ARG A 497 -0.03 -51.02 33.00
N ALA A 498 1.12 -51.46 32.51
CA ALA A 498 2.07 -52.27 33.28
C ALA A 498 2.67 -51.49 34.46
N ALA A 499 2.94 -50.19 34.27
CA ALA A 499 3.33 -49.25 35.33
C ALA A 499 2.15 -48.83 36.23
N GLN A 500 0.98 -49.48 36.09
CA GLN A 500 -0.24 -49.20 36.85
C GLN A 500 -0.76 -47.77 36.70
N GLY A 501 -0.40 -47.08 35.62
CA GLY A 501 -0.88 -45.76 35.28
C GLY A 501 -2.31 -45.74 34.74
N ASP A 502 -2.96 -44.58 34.83
CA ASP A 502 -4.30 -44.37 34.30
C ASP A 502 -4.23 -43.88 32.85
N ALA A 503 -4.43 -44.82 31.91
CA ALA A 503 -4.43 -44.51 30.48
C ALA A 503 -5.53 -43.53 30.04
N SER A 504 -6.60 -43.33 30.82
CA SER A 504 -7.64 -42.33 30.50
C SER A 504 -7.17 -40.88 30.70
N LYS A 505 -6.05 -40.70 31.40
CA LYS A 505 -5.38 -39.41 31.64
C LYS A 505 -4.15 -39.21 30.75
N MET A 506 -3.85 -40.18 29.87
CA MET A 506 -2.76 -40.09 28.89
C MET A 506 -3.30 -39.61 27.54
N PHE A 507 -2.77 -38.50 27.05
CA PHE A 507 -3.06 -37.94 25.74
C PHE A 507 -1.81 -38.03 24.87
N ALA A 508 -1.93 -38.47 23.63
CA ALA A 508 -0.82 -38.44 22.67
C ALA A 508 -1.14 -37.42 21.58
N LEU A 509 -0.16 -36.57 21.26
CA LEU A 509 -0.30 -35.62 20.17
C LEU A 509 0.20 -36.27 18.87
N SER A 510 -0.73 -36.67 18.00
CA SER A 510 -0.41 -37.37 16.75
C SER A 510 -0.42 -36.45 15.52
N GLU A 511 -1.27 -35.41 15.52
CA GLU A 511 -1.48 -34.52 14.39
C GLU A 511 -1.63 -33.07 14.89
N VAL A 512 -1.13 -32.10 14.12
CA VAL A 512 -1.31 -30.68 14.39
C VAL A 512 -1.81 -30.00 13.13
N PHE A 513 -2.81 -29.13 13.26
CA PHE A 513 -3.37 -28.38 12.15
C PHE A 513 -3.10 -26.88 12.31
N LYS A 514 -2.81 -26.21 11.20
CA LYS A 514 -2.72 -24.76 11.07
C LYS A 514 -3.48 -24.34 9.82
N ASP A 515 -4.44 -23.43 9.99
CA ASP A 515 -5.30 -22.93 8.89
C ASP A 515 -5.97 -24.07 8.08
N GLY A 516 -6.40 -25.12 8.78
CA GLY A 516 -7.05 -26.30 8.21
C GLY A 516 -6.10 -27.27 7.47
N LYS A 517 -4.78 -27.04 7.51
CA LYS A 517 -3.76 -27.94 6.94
C LYS A 517 -2.96 -28.61 8.03
N GLU A 518 -2.67 -29.89 7.85
CA GLU A 518 -1.76 -30.62 8.72
C GLU A 518 -0.35 -30.02 8.61
N VAL A 519 0.29 -29.76 9.74
CA VAL A 519 1.66 -29.26 9.85
C VAL A 519 2.48 -30.22 10.71
N ALA A 520 3.80 -30.22 10.50
CA ALA A 520 4.70 -31.02 11.29
C ALA A 520 4.63 -30.62 12.78
N ILE A 521 4.67 -31.62 13.66
CA ILE A 521 4.74 -31.39 15.10
C ILE A 521 6.17 -30.98 15.42
N THR A 522 6.46 -29.68 15.38
CA THR A 522 7.76 -29.14 15.82
C THR A 522 7.54 -28.23 17.02
N LEU A 523 8.50 -28.19 17.95
CA LEU A 523 8.45 -27.29 19.11
C LEU A 523 8.57 -25.81 18.74
N THR A 524 8.87 -25.50 17.46
CA THR A 524 8.90 -24.13 16.92
C THR A 524 7.55 -23.75 16.30
N ASP A 525 6.98 -24.61 15.46
CA ASP A 525 5.82 -24.26 14.64
C ASP A 525 4.48 -24.68 15.26
N ALA A 526 4.49 -25.73 16.08
CA ALA A 526 3.29 -26.29 16.73
C ALA A 526 3.13 -25.86 18.19
N LEU A 527 4.02 -25.00 18.72
CA LEU A 527 3.98 -24.57 20.12
C LEU A 527 2.63 -23.94 20.53
N PRO A 528 1.98 -23.08 19.72
CA PRO A 528 0.67 -22.54 20.05
C PRO A 528 -0.40 -23.63 20.22
N GLN A 529 -0.41 -24.66 19.35
CA GLN A 529 -1.34 -25.77 19.38
C GLN A 529 -1.07 -26.71 20.55
N ILE A 530 0.21 -26.98 20.87
CA ILE A 530 0.60 -27.75 22.06
C ILE A 530 0.13 -27.01 23.32
N ALA A 531 0.33 -25.69 23.40
CA ALA A 531 -0.13 -24.87 24.52
C ALA A 531 -1.66 -24.84 24.63
N GLN A 532 -2.37 -24.81 23.49
CA GLN A 532 -3.83 -24.90 23.45
C GLN A 532 -4.31 -26.26 23.97
N ALA A 533 -3.79 -27.37 23.45
CA ALA A 533 -4.13 -28.72 23.90
C ALA A 533 -3.82 -28.91 25.39
N ALA A 534 -2.70 -28.37 25.87
CA ALA A 534 -2.34 -28.42 27.28
C ALA A 534 -3.37 -27.71 28.18
N ARG A 535 -3.92 -26.58 27.73
CA ARG A 535 -4.98 -25.85 28.45
C ARG A 535 -6.31 -26.58 28.40
N GLU A 536 -6.75 -26.99 27.21
CA GLU A 536 -8.05 -27.63 27.00
C GLU A 536 -8.17 -28.98 27.73
N GLN A 537 -7.08 -29.75 27.77
CA GLN A 537 -7.05 -31.05 28.44
C GLN A 537 -6.52 -30.98 29.87
N HIS A 538 -6.31 -29.77 30.43
CA HIS A 538 -5.78 -29.57 31.78
C HIS A 538 -4.53 -30.41 32.08
N ILE A 539 -3.55 -30.36 31.18
CA ILE A 539 -2.32 -31.15 31.25
C ILE A 539 -1.40 -30.65 32.38
N GLY A 540 -0.97 -31.57 33.24
CA GLY A 540 -0.04 -31.31 34.35
C GLY A 540 1.41 -31.73 34.07
N LEU A 541 1.64 -32.57 33.06
CA LEU A 541 2.96 -33.00 32.60
C LEU A 541 2.97 -33.17 31.07
N ILE A 542 3.99 -32.63 30.41
CA ILE A 542 4.26 -32.90 28.99
C ILE A 542 5.54 -33.74 28.89
N VAL A 543 5.48 -34.87 28.20
CA VAL A 543 6.61 -35.75 27.93
C VAL A 543 6.93 -35.67 26.44
N VAL A 544 8.19 -35.38 26.09
CA VAL A 544 8.68 -35.34 24.71
C VAL A 544 9.75 -36.40 24.53
N ASP A 545 9.47 -37.43 23.73
CA ASP A 545 10.30 -38.61 23.58
C ASP A 545 10.33 -39.13 22.13
N VAL A 546 11.32 -38.81 21.31
CA VAL A 546 12.60 -38.11 21.59
C VAL A 546 12.58 -36.65 21.16
N LEU A 547 13.17 -35.76 21.96
CA LEU A 547 13.22 -34.30 21.70
C LEU A 547 13.68 -33.95 20.27
N ILE A 548 14.68 -34.67 19.75
CA ILE A 548 15.29 -34.39 18.45
C ILE A 548 14.32 -34.57 17.27
N SER A 549 13.30 -35.42 17.41
CA SER A 549 12.29 -35.65 16.37
C SER A 549 11.30 -34.49 16.25
N PHE A 550 11.27 -33.58 17.22
CA PHE A 550 10.37 -32.44 17.28
C PHE A 550 11.11 -31.09 17.11
N LEU A 551 12.39 -31.10 16.73
CA LEU A 551 13.13 -29.88 16.38
C LEU A 551 12.84 -29.48 14.93
N GLY A 552 12.74 -28.17 14.65
CA GLY A 552 12.46 -27.66 13.29
C GLY A 552 13.59 -27.97 12.30
N SER A 553 13.28 -27.96 11.00
CA SER A 553 14.21 -28.33 9.90
C SER A 553 15.47 -27.47 9.82
N ASP A 554 15.47 -26.28 10.40
CA ASP A 554 16.61 -25.35 10.43
C ASP A 554 17.59 -25.65 11.59
N THR A 555 17.29 -26.65 12.43
CA THR A 555 18.09 -27.02 13.60
C THR A 555 19.05 -28.14 13.24
N ASN A 556 20.34 -27.81 13.10
CA ASN A 556 21.37 -28.76 12.72
C ASN A 556 21.85 -29.58 13.94
N SER A 557 21.18 -30.70 14.22
CA SER A 557 21.48 -31.60 15.35
C SER A 557 22.83 -32.33 15.24
N TYR A 558 23.54 -32.22 14.11
CA TYR A 558 24.88 -32.81 13.92
C TYR A 558 26.03 -31.95 14.49
N LYS A 559 25.75 -30.76 15.04
CA LYS A 559 26.78 -29.84 15.57
C LYS A 559 26.90 -29.80 17.10
N ASP A 560 26.27 -30.74 17.81
CA ASP A 560 26.36 -30.82 19.28
C ASP A 560 27.55 -31.66 19.80
N GLN A 561 28.47 -32.12 18.93
CA GLN A 561 29.64 -32.93 19.33
C GLN A 561 31.01 -32.25 19.12
N ILE A 562 31.20 -30.96 19.42
CA ILE A 562 32.57 -30.43 19.64
C ILE A 562 32.56 -29.31 20.70
N PHE A 563 32.35 -29.67 21.97
CA PHE A 563 32.88 -28.90 23.10
C PHE A 563 33.49 -29.84 24.14
N ALA A 564 34.47 -30.63 23.70
CA ALA A 564 35.45 -31.24 24.59
C ALA A 564 36.84 -30.77 24.14
N HIS A 565 37.49 -30.01 25.02
CA HIS A 565 38.88 -29.54 24.97
C HIS A 565 39.28 -28.53 23.88
N ARG A 566 39.23 -27.24 24.24
CA ARG A 566 40.40 -26.36 24.16
C ARG A 566 40.55 -25.54 25.42
#